data_AF-A0A2N1JB03-F1
#
_entry.id   AF-A0A2N1JB03-F1
#
_cell.length_a   1.000
_cell.length_b   1.000
_cell.length_c   1.000
_cell.angle_alpha   90.00
_cell.angle_beta   90.00
_cell.angle_gamma   90.00
#
_symmetry.space_group_name_H-M   'P 1'
#
loop_
_entity.id
_entity.type
_entity.pdbx_description
1 polymer ?
#
loop_
_entity_poly.entity_id
_entity_poly.type
_entity_poly.pdbx_seq_one_letter_code
_entity_poly.pdbx_strand_id
1 'polypeptide(L)'
;MRVEHCFFCSAPSYPGRGITFVRNDAKVFRFCKSKCHKNFKLKRNPRKVRWTKAFRKASGKEMTVDSTLEFEKRRNIPVRYNRELVTATISAMDRIMQIKARRERAFYRARMAKAAGGSVKTKAKEVDRLAVHRNQHLRRAMQASQDRDARVAERTKARAPRKTALVPSEGMSMGMHTD
;
A
#
# COMPACT_ATOMS: atom_id res chain seq x y z
N MET A 1 -13.64 -20.32 13.39
CA MET A 1 -13.79 -19.63 12.10
C MET A 1 -12.40 -19.48 11.45
N ARG A 2 -12.22 -19.79 10.16
CA ARG A 2 -10.89 -19.78 9.50
C ARG A 2 -10.87 -18.77 8.34
N VAL A 3 -9.82 -17.94 8.30
CA VAL A 3 -9.51 -17.09 7.14
C VAL A 3 -8.64 -17.91 6.19
N GLU A 4 -9.12 -18.09 4.97
CA GLU A 4 -8.39 -18.85 3.95
C GLU A 4 -7.71 -17.93 2.95
N HIS A 5 -6.65 -18.41 2.31
CA HIS A 5 -5.99 -17.66 1.24
C HIS A 5 -6.67 -17.95 -0.11
N CYS A 6 -6.94 -16.91 -0.88
CA CYS A 6 -7.45 -17.08 -2.24
C CYS A 6 -6.40 -17.73 -3.16
N PHE A 7 -6.82 -18.69 -3.96
CA PHE A 7 -5.95 -19.42 -4.88
C PHE A 7 -5.23 -18.50 -5.90
N PHE A 8 -5.92 -17.50 -6.43
CA PHE A 8 -5.38 -16.64 -7.50
C PHE A 8 -4.66 -15.40 -6.96
N CYS A 9 -5.31 -14.68 -6.04
CA CYS A 9 -4.83 -13.39 -5.53
C CYS A 9 -3.89 -13.54 -4.32
N SER A 10 -3.97 -14.68 -3.60
CA SER A 10 -3.40 -14.90 -2.26
C SER A 10 -3.80 -13.85 -1.22
N ALA A 11 -4.90 -13.12 -1.44
CA ALA A 11 -5.50 -12.24 -0.45
C ALA A 11 -6.38 -13.06 0.50
N PRO A 12 -6.62 -12.58 1.73
CA PRO A 12 -7.50 -13.25 2.68
C PRO A 12 -8.94 -13.33 2.13
N SER A 13 -9.53 -14.50 2.30
CA SER A 13 -10.92 -14.81 2.01
C SER A 13 -11.62 -15.07 3.34
N TYR A 14 -12.39 -14.08 3.78
CA TYR A 14 -13.21 -14.20 4.98
C TYR A 14 -14.43 -15.09 4.72
N PRO A 15 -15.00 -15.72 5.76
CA PRO A 15 -16.25 -16.48 5.64
C PRO A 15 -17.38 -15.64 5.06
N GLY A 16 -18.26 -16.27 4.29
CA GLY A 16 -19.35 -15.59 3.59
C GLY A 16 -18.92 -14.74 2.38
N ARG A 17 -17.62 -14.62 2.10
CA ARG A 17 -17.10 -13.85 0.95
C ARG A 17 -16.51 -14.75 -0.12
N GLY A 18 -16.82 -14.42 -1.37
CA GLY A 18 -16.18 -15.02 -2.53
C GLY A 18 -16.89 -16.28 -3.02
N ILE A 19 -16.18 -17.11 -3.77
CA ILE A 19 -16.73 -18.33 -4.38
C ILE A 19 -15.74 -19.46 -4.13
N THR A 20 -16.27 -20.65 -3.84
CA THR A 20 -15.50 -21.88 -3.76
C THR A 20 -15.83 -22.75 -4.96
N PHE A 21 -14.82 -23.16 -5.71
CA PHE A 21 -14.95 -24.09 -6.83
C PHE A 21 -14.31 -25.41 -6.44
N VAL A 22 -15.08 -26.50 -6.49
CA VAL A 22 -14.59 -27.86 -6.26
C VAL A 22 -14.42 -28.53 -7.61
N ARG A 23 -13.21 -29.01 -7.90
CA ARG A 23 -12.91 -29.75 -9.12
C ARG A 23 -13.07 -31.25 -8.87
N ASN A 24 -13.30 -32.03 -9.93
CA ASN A 24 -13.51 -33.48 -9.87
C ASN A 24 -12.39 -34.25 -9.15
N ASP A 25 -11.15 -33.72 -9.08
CA ASP A 25 -10.04 -34.29 -8.31
C ASP A 25 -10.11 -33.97 -6.81
N ALA A 26 -11.29 -33.63 -6.30
CA ALA A 26 -11.55 -33.16 -4.94
C ALA A 26 -10.74 -31.92 -4.51
N LYS A 27 -10.10 -31.21 -5.45
CA LYS A 27 -9.36 -29.98 -5.11
C LYS A 27 -10.31 -28.80 -4.97
N VAL A 28 -10.18 -28.14 -3.82
CA VAL A 28 -10.99 -26.99 -3.45
C VAL A 28 -10.22 -25.70 -3.76
N PHE A 29 -10.76 -24.89 -4.68
CA PHE A 29 -10.23 -23.58 -5.03
C PHE A 29 -11.11 -22.48 -4.44
N ARG A 30 -10.56 -21.71 -3.50
CA ARG A 30 -11.26 -20.55 -2.91
C ARG A 30 -10.86 -19.26 -3.62
N PHE A 31 -11.83 -18.41 -3.94
CA PHE A 31 -11.60 -17.14 -4.62
C PHE A 31 -12.12 -15.95 -3.82
N CYS A 32 -11.25 -14.95 -3.61
CA CYS A 32 -11.56 -13.72 -2.87
C CYS A 32 -12.68 -12.87 -3.51
N LYS A 33 -12.76 -12.84 -4.86
CA LYS A 33 -13.67 -11.99 -5.66
C LYS A 33 -13.96 -12.64 -7.03
N SER A 34 -15.02 -12.19 -7.71
CA SER A 34 -15.39 -12.63 -9.07
C SER A 34 -14.27 -12.42 -10.10
N LYS A 35 -13.46 -11.34 -9.98
CA LYS A 35 -12.26 -11.11 -10.81
C LYS A 35 -11.30 -12.30 -10.79
N CYS A 36 -11.04 -12.88 -9.62
CA CYS A 36 -10.11 -14.01 -9.47
C CYS A 36 -10.69 -15.29 -10.07
N HIS A 37 -11.98 -15.52 -9.83
CA HIS A 37 -12.70 -16.66 -10.39
C HIS A 37 -12.76 -16.60 -11.93
N LYS A 38 -13.08 -15.45 -12.52
CA LYS A 38 -13.07 -15.24 -13.97
C LYS A 38 -11.68 -15.46 -14.57
N ASN A 39 -10.63 -14.91 -13.96
CA ASN A 39 -9.25 -15.14 -14.45
C ASN A 39 -8.83 -16.61 -14.37
N PHE A 40 -9.29 -17.34 -13.35
CA PHE A 40 -9.07 -18.78 -13.23
C PHE A 40 -9.81 -19.55 -14.33
N LYS A 41 -11.08 -19.22 -14.62
CA LYS A 41 -11.84 -19.79 -15.74
C LYS A 41 -11.17 -19.53 -17.10
N LEU A 42 -10.60 -18.34 -17.28
CA LEU A 42 -9.79 -17.97 -18.45
C LEU A 42 -8.40 -18.64 -18.48
N LYS A 43 -8.11 -19.58 -17.56
CA LYS A 43 -6.84 -20.32 -17.46
C LYS A 43 -5.60 -19.41 -17.40
N ARG A 44 -5.74 -18.19 -16.89
CA ARG A 44 -4.58 -17.28 -16.75
C ARG A 44 -3.66 -17.77 -15.64
N ASN A 45 -2.36 -17.78 -15.89
CA ASN A 45 -1.39 -18.18 -14.87
C ASN A 45 -1.16 -17.04 -13.87
N PRO A 46 -1.47 -17.21 -12.57
CA PRO A 46 -1.28 -16.15 -11.57
C PRO A 46 0.18 -15.70 -11.45
N ARG A 47 1.17 -16.54 -11.77
CA ARG A 47 2.60 -16.17 -11.79
C ARG A 47 2.97 -15.22 -12.92
N LYS A 48 2.13 -15.05 -13.95
CA LYS A 48 2.32 -14.08 -15.05
C LYS A 48 1.49 -12.81 -14.85
N VAL A 49 0.51 -12.83 -13.95
CA VAL A 49 -0.40 -11.69 -13.70
C VAL A 49 0.20 -10.74 -12.66
N ARG A 50 0.61 -9.54 -13.10
CA ARG A 50 1.46 -8.60 -12.35
C ARG A 50 0.95 -8.18 -10.96
N TRP A 51 -0.36 -8.18 -10.74
CA TRP A 51 -0.98 -7.70 -9.48
C TRP A 51 -1.10 -8.79 -8.41
N THR A 52 -0.91 -10.08 -8.75
CA THR A 52 -1.03 -11.17 -7.77
C THR A 52 0.18 -11.22 -6.85
N LYS A 53 -0.01 -11.75 -5.63
CA LYS A 53 1.12 -12.01 -4.73
C LYS A 53 2.04 -13.11 -5.27
N ALA A 54 1.51 -14.09 -6.01
CA ALA A 54 2.30 -15.13 -6.66
C ALA A 54 3.34 -14.56 -7.65
N PHE A 55 2.92 -13.65 -8.54
CA PHE A 55 3.83 -12.94 -9.44
C PHE A 55 4.86 -12.14 -8.63
N ARG A 56 4.42 -11.41 -7.61
CA ARG A 56 5.32 -10.56 -6.81
C ARG A 56 6.40 -11.37 -6.09
N LYS A 57 6.07 -12.53 -5.52
CA LYS A 57 7.04 -13.44 -4.91
C LYS A 57 8.02 -14.00 -5.95
N ALA A 58 7.52 -14.47 -7.10
CA ALA A 58 8.36 -15.02 -8.17
C ALA A 58 9.32 -13.98 -8.79
N SER A 59 8.88 -12.72 -8.92
CA SER A 59 9.70 -11.62 -9.45
C SER A 59 10.55 -10.90 -8.39
N GLY A 60 10.73 -11.47 -7.18
CA GLY A 60 11.55 -10.88 -6.12
C GLY A 60 11.04 -9.53 -5.60
N LYS A 61 9.72 -9.28 -5.68
CA LYS A 61 9.10 -8.03 -5.21
C LYS A 61 8.66 -8.06 -3.75
N GLU A 62 8.67 -9.23 -3.12
CA GLU A 62 8.31 -9.46 -1.73
C GLU A 62 9.43 -10.28 -1.08
N MET A 63 9.54 -10.18 0.24
CA MET A 63 10.46 -11.02 1.01
C MET A 63 9.92 -12.46 1.04
N THR A 64 10.68 -13.41 0.49
CA THR A 64 10.25 -14.82 0.35
C THR A 64 10.89 -15.77 1.35
N VAL A 65 12.14 -15.52 1.74
CA VAL A 65 12.92 -16.35 2.66
C VAL A 65 13.14 -15.52 3.93
N ASP A 66 12.34 -15.77 4.96
CA ASP A 66 12.47 -15.12 6.27
C ASP A 66 11.90 -16.01 7.37
N SER A 67 12.56 -16.02 8.53
CA SER A 67 12.15 -16.84 9.67
C SER A 67 10.76 -16.47 10.22
N THR A 68 10.30 -15.22 10.03
CA THR A 68 8.96 -14.82 10.48
C THR A 68 7.84 -15.54 9.73
N LEU A 69 8.10 -16.07 8.53
CA LEU A 69 7.09 -16.75 7.72
C LEU A 69 6.84 -18.20 8.18
N GLU A 70 7.78 -18.81 8.90
CA GLU A 70 7.67 -20.19 9.38
C GLU A 70 6.61 -20.37 10.46
N PHE A 71 6.25 -19.29 11.16
CA PHE A 71 5.22 -19.28 12.20
C PHE A 71 3.81 -19.45 11.62
N GLU A 72 3.56 -19.11 10.35
CA GLU A 72 2.24 -19.25 9.69
C GLU A 72 1.93 -20.69 9.22
N LYS A 73 2.75 -21.68 9.61
CA LYS A 73 2.60 -23.06 9.13
C LYS A 73 1.31 -23.73 9.63
N ARG A 74 0.70 -24.56 8.78
CA ARG A 74 -0.44 -25.40 9.14
C ARG A 74 0.02 -26.49 10.12
N ARG A 75 -0.63 -26.57 11.28
CA ARG A 75 -0.41 -27.63 12.27
C ARG A 75 -1.47 -28.72 12.05
N ASN A 76 -1.03 -29.95 11.82
CA ASN A 76 -1.92 -31.11 11.68
C ASN A 76 -2.11 -31.88 13.00
N ILE A 77 -1.20 -31.68 13.96
CA ILE A 77 -1.27 -32.29 15.29
C ILE A 77 -1.79 -31.23 16.27
N PRO A 78 -2.95 -31.45 16.91
CA PRO A 78 -3.45 -30.56 17.93
C PRO A 78 -2.67 -30.75 19.24
N VAL A 79 -2.60 -29.69 20.04
CA VAL A 79 -2.05 -29.72 21.41
C VAL A 79 -3.21 -29.49 22.38
N ARG A 80 -3.13 -30.08 23.58
CA ARG A 80 -4.10 -29.80 24.64
C ARG A 80 -4.07 -28.31 24.99
N TYR A 81 -5.24 -27.76 25.32
CA TYR A 81 -5.35 -26.37 25.71
C TYR A 81 -4.57 -26.12 27.01
N ASN A 82 -3.70 -25.11 26.99
CA ASN A 82 -3.06 -24.56 28.17
C ASN A 82 -3.16 -23.03 28.07
N ARG A 83 -3.68 -22.38 29.13
CA ARG A 83 -3.90 -20.94 29.17
C ARG A 83 -2.59 -20.15 29.04
N GLU A 84 -1.54 -20.57 29.73
CA GLU A 84 -0.23 -19.92 29.71
C GLU A 84 0.41 -19.99 28.32
N LEU A 85 0.27 -21.14 27.66
CA LEU A 85 0.74 -21.31 26.29
C LEU A 85 0.00 -20.37 25.33
N VAL A 86 -1.32 -20.27 25.47
CA VAL A 86 -2.14 -19.40 24.61
C VAL A 86 -1.81 -17.92 24.83
N THR A 87 -1.69 -17.46 26.08
CA THR A 87 -1.33 -16.06 26.37
C THR A 87 0.05 -15.71 25.84
N ALA A 88 1.04 -16.57 26.03
CA ALA A 88 2.39 -16.41 25.47
C ALA A 88 2.38 -16.41 23.94
N THR A 89 1.51 -17.21 23.32
CA THR A 89 1.39 -17.24 21.85
C THR A 89 0.81 -15.95 21.30
N ILE A 90 -0.22 -15.38 21.93
CA ILE A 90 -0.84 -14.11 21.49
C ILE A 90 0.17 -12.96 21.55
N SER A 91 0.91 -12.82 22.65
CA SER A 91 1.93 -11.78 22.78
C SER A 91 3.10 -11.97 21.79
N ALA A 92 3.50 -13.22 21.55
CA ALA A 92 4.50 -13.55 20.54
C ALA A 92 4.04 -13.20 19.12
N MET A 93 2.76 -13.43 18.77
CA MET A 93 2.20 -13.10 17.45
C MET A 93 2.32 -11.61 17.13
N ASP A 94 1.95 -10.73 18.06
CA ASP A 94 2.06 -9.28 17.88
C ASP A 94 3.52 -8.86 17.66
N ARG A 95 4.44 -9.44 18.45
CA ARG A 95 5.87 -9.17 18.31
C ARG A 95 6.42 -9.62 16.97
N ILE A 96 6.01 -10.81 16.50
CA ILE A 96 6.42 -11.35 15.19
C ILE A 96 5.89 -10.45 14.07
N MET A 97 4.65 -9.95 14.17
CA MET A 97 4.07 -9.02 13.19
C MET A 97 4.87 -7.72 13.08
N GLN A 98 5.30 -7.14 14.21
CA GLN A 98 6.15 -5.94 14.21
C GLN A 98 7.51 -6.19 13.52
N ILE A 99 8.14 -7.34 13.81
CA ILE A 99 9.43 -7.71 13.20
C ILE A 99 9.27 -7.91 11.69
N LYS A 100 8.21 -8.60 11.26
CA LYS A 100 7.89 -8.82 9.85
C LYS A 100 7.68 -7.50 9.11
N ALA A 101 6.86 -6.59 9.65
CA ALA A 101 6.62 -5.27 9.06
C ALA A 101 7.91 -4.46 8.91
N ARG A 102 8.78 -4.49 9.93
CA ARG A 102 10.10 -3.83 9.89
C ARG A 102 11.00 -4.42 8.79
N ARG A 103 11.09 -5.74 8.69
CA ARG A 103 11.90 -6.44 7.67
C ARG A 103 11.37 -6.20 6.25
N GLU A 104 10.06 -6.28 6.06
CA GLU A 104 9.41 -5.97 4.78
C GLU A 104 9.68 -4.52 4.33
N ARG A 105 9.64 -3.56 5.26
CA ARG A 105 9.98 -2.16 4.98
C ARG A 105 11.45 -2.00 4.59
N ALA A 106 12.36 -2.68 5.28
CA ALA A 106 13.78 -2.67 4.92
C ALA A 106 14.01 -3.27 3.53
N PHE A 107 13.39 -4.41 3.21
CA PHE A 107 13.44 -5.04 1.89
C PHE A 107 12.92 -4.10 0.79
N TYR A 108 11.80 -3.43 1.04
CA TYR A 108 11.25 -2.45 0.11
C TYR A 108 12.23 -1.29 -0.14
N ARG A 109 12.81 -0.72 0.93
CA ARG A 109 13.79 0.38 0.83
C ARG A 109 15.03 -0.06 0.04
N ALA A 110 15.61 -1.22 0.35
CA ALA A 110 16.78 -1.74 -0.35
C ALA A 110 16.49 -1.95 -1.85
N ARG A 111 15.31 -2.51 -2.17
CA ARG A 111 14.87 -2.69 -3.56
C ARG A 111 14.72 -1.36 -4.29
N MET A 112 14.10 -0.37 -3.65
CA MET A 112 13.92 0.97 -4.24
C MET A 112 15.24 1.72 -4.39
N ALA A 113 16.16 1.60 -3.44
CA ALA A 113 17.49 2.18 -3.52
C ALA A 113 18.29 1.58 -4.69
N LYS A 114 18.23 0.25 -4.88
CA LYS A 114 18.84 -0.42 -6.05
C LYS A 114 18.23 0.05 -7.37
N ALA A 115 16.90 0.20 -7.42
CA ALA A 115 16.20 0.73 -8.60
C ALA A 115 16.53 2.21 -8.86
N ALA A 116 16.80 3.00 -7.81
CA ALA A 116 17.22 4.40 -7.89
C ALA A 116 18.74 4.59 -8.00
N GLY A 117 19.50 3.50 -8.19
CA GLY A 117 20.96 3.52 -8.28
C GLY A 117 21.52 4.37 -9.42
N GLY A 118 22.85 4.52 -9.45
CA GLY A 118 23.57 5.54 -10.22
C GLY A 118 23.19 5.66 -11.70
N SER A 119 22.92 4.55 -12.41
CA SER A 119 22.53 4.58 -13.82
C SER A 119 21.13 5.15 -14.08
N VAL A 120 20.19 5.00 -13.13
CA VAL A 120 18.84 5.56 -13.25
C VAL A 120 18.84 7.03 -12.87
N LYS A 121 19.61 7.41 -11.84
CA LYS A 121 19.75 8.81 -11.43
C LYS A 121 20.47 9.66 -12.49
N THR A 122 21.49 9.10 -13.15
CA THR A 122 22.18 9.76 -14.26
C THR A 122 21.28 9.91 -15.48
N LYS A 123 20.59 8.82 -15.89
CA LYS A 123 19.59 8.87 -16.97
C LYS A 123 18.46 9.84 -16.69
N ALA A 124 17.95 9.92 -15.47
CA ALA A 124 16.93 10.89 -15.08
C ALA A 124 17.44 12.33 -15.24
N LYS A 125 18.64 12.62 -14.73
CA LYS A 125 19.28 13.94 -14.91
C LYS A 125 19.49 14.30 -16.39
N GLU A 126 19.81 13.31 -17.22
CA GLU A 126 20.00 13.51 -18.65
C GLU A 126 18.67 13.79 -19.37
N VAL A 127 17.61 13.05 -19.02
CA VAL A 127 16.25 13.32 -19.50
C VAL A 127 15.79 14.72 -19.09
N ASP A 128 16.04 15.12 -17.84
CA ASP A 128 15.71 16.46 -17.33
C ASP A 128 16.47 17.54 -18.10
N ARG A 129 17.78 17.36 -18.32
CA ARG A 129 18.60 18.29 -19.13
C ARG A 129 18.06 18.40 -20.55
N LEU A 130 17.73 17.28 -21.19
CA LEU A 130 17.20 17.24 -22.55
C LEU A 130 15.80 17.87 -22.65
N ALA A 131 14.96 17.68 -21.64
CA ALA A 131 13.64 18.31 -21.55
C ALA A 131 13.77 19.83 -21.42
N VAL A 132 14.68 20.29 -20.56
CA VAL A 132 14.98 21.70 -20.33
C VAL A 132 15.58 22.36 -21.58
N HIS A 133 16.40 21.64 -22.35
CA HIS A 133 16.96 22.12 -23.61
C HIS A 133 15.89 22.20 -24.72
N ARG A 134 15.07 21.15 -24.91
CA ARG A 134 13.98 21.15 -25.90
C ARG A 134 12.92 22.22 -25.62
N ASN A 135 12.63 22.45 -24.34
CA ASN A 135 11.60 23.39 -23.90
C ASN A 135 12.18 24.75 -23.50
N GLN A 136 13.29 25.17 -24.10
CA GLN A 136 13.96 26.43 -23.76
C GLN A 136 13.06 27.67 -23.95
N HIS A 137 12.18 27.64 -24.95
CA HIS A 137 11.22 28.71 -25.25
C HIS A 137 10.18 28.92 -24.13
N LEU A 138 9.87 27.89 -23.35
CA LEU A 138 8.92 27.98 -22.23
C LEU A 138 9.52 28.62 -20.98
N ARG A 139 10.85 28.78 -20.92
CA ARG A 139 11.53 29.34 -19.73
C ARG A 139 11.08 30.75 -19.39
N ARG A 140 10.90 31.62 -20.39
CA ARG A 140 10.44 33.00 -20.19
C ARG A 140 9.01 33.08 -19.66
N ALA A 141 8.12 32.23 -20.20
CA ALA A 141 6.75 32.12 -19.73
C ALA A 141 6.67 31.62 -18.27
N MET A 142 7.52 30.65 -17.92
CA MET A 142 7.63 30.12 -16.55
C MET A 142 8.18 31.15 -15.55
N GLN A 143 9.17 31.96 -15.96
CA GLN A 143 9.68 33.05 -15.12
C GLN A 143 8.62 34.13 -14.90
N ALA A 144 7.93 34.54 -15.97
CA ALA A 144 6.85 35.52 -15.87
C ALA A 144 5.69 35.05 -14.98
N SER A 145 5.34 33.76 -14.99
CA SER A 145 4.34 33.23 -14.05
C SER A 145 4.85 33.23 -12.60
N GLN A 146 6.11 32.84 -12.37
CA GLN A 146 6.72 32.86 -11.04
C GLN A 146 6.78 34.27 -10.45
N ASP A 147 7.12 35.27 -11.26
CA ASP A 147 7.16 36.67 -10.83
C ASP A 147 5.75 37.19 -10.50
N ARG A 148 4.73 36.77 -11.26
CA ARG A 148 3.33 37.09 -10.96
C ARG A 148 2.88 36.45 -9.65
N ASP A 149 3.20 35.18 -9.44
CA ASP A 149 2.86 34.45 -8.21
C ASP A 149 3.59 35.04 -7.00
N ALA A 150 4.86 35.43 -7.15
CA ALA A 150 5.64 36.10 -6.10
C ALA A 150 5.06 37.46 -5.72
N ARG A 151 4.66 38.29 -6.70
CA ARG A 151 3.97 39.57 -6.46
C ARG A 151 2.62 39.38 -5.76
N VAL A 152 1.87 38.34 -6.11
CA VAL A 152 0.61 38.00 -5.44
C VAL A 152 0.86 37.51 -4.00
N ALA A 153 1.90 36.70 -3.78
CA ALA A 153 2.31 36.22 -2.46
C ALA A 153 2.80 37.36 -1.54
N GLU A 154 3.53 38.34 -2.10
CA GLU A 154 3.97 39.52 -1.38
C GLU A 154 2.77 40.42 -1.01
N ARG A 155 1.85 40.67 -1.96
CA ARG A 155 0.61 41.42 -1.70
C ARG A 155 -0.28 40.76 -0.66
N THR A 156 -0.36 39.44 -0.65
CA THR A 156 -1.14 38.70 0.37
C THR A 156 -0.47 38.71 1.74
N LYS A 157 0.87 38.70 1.83
CA LYS A 157 1.61 38.88 3.09
C LYS A 157 1.54 40.33 3.62
N ALA A 158 1.64 41.32 2.73
CA ALA A 158 1.47 42.74 3.08
C ALA A 158 0.03 43.06 3.51
N ARG A 159 -0.94 42.31 2.98
CA ARG A 159 -2.33 42.25 3.44
C ARG A 159 -2.50 41.21 4.55
N ALA A 160 -1.58 41.18 5.52
CA ALA A 160 -1.85 40.49 6.78
C ALA A 160 -3.17 41.04 7.35
N PRO A 161 -4.08 40.20 7.88
CA PRO A 161 -5.30 40.70 8.46
C PRO A 161 -4.93 41.64 9.61
N ARG A 162 -5.33 42.91 9.51
CA ARG A 162 -5.31 43.81 10.65
C ARG A 162 -6.07 43.09 11.76
N LYS A 163 -5.44 42.84 12.92
CA LYS A 163 -6.15 42.39 14.12
C LYS A 163 -7.19 43.48 14.41
N THR A 164 -8.42 43.27 13.97
CA THR A 164 -9.53 44.15 14.30
C THR A 164 -9.78 44.01 15.79
N ALA A 165 -9.75 45.12 16.52
CA ALA A 165 -10.09 45.18 17.95
C ALA A 165 -11.60 44.99 18.21
N LEU A 166 -12.36 44.48 17.23
CA LEU A 166 -13.72 44.03 17.48
C LEU A 166 -13.65 42.63 18.09
N VAL A 167 -14.08 42.56 19.35
CA VAL A 167 -14.52 41.30 19.97
C VAL A 167 -15.53 40.68 19.00
N PRO A 168 -15.30 39.46 18.48
CA PRO A 168 -16.32 38.80 17.70
C PRO A 168 -17.50 38.56 18.65
N SER A 169 -18.64 39.20 18.38
CA SER A 169 -19.89 38.81 19.03
C SER A 169 -20.06 37.32 18.79
N GLU A 170 -20.14 36.55 19.87
CA GLU A 170 -20.57 35.15 19.81
C GLU A 170 -21.96 35.14 19.19
N GLY A 171 -22.01 34.90 17.88
CA GLY A 171 -23.25 34.56 17.21
C GLY A 171 -23.69 33.24 17.79
N MET A 172 -24.68 33.27 18.66
CA MET A 172 -25.43 32.10 19.10
C MET A 172 -25.97 31.41 17.84
N SER A 173 -25.24 30.43 17.34
CA SER A 173 -25.79 29.46 16.41
C SER A 173 -26.80 28.64 17.20
N MET A 174 -28.08 28.98 17.07
CA MET A 174 -29.18 28.11 17.49
C MET A 174 -29.05 26.81 16.71
N GLY A 175 -28.34 25.84 17.29
CA GLY A 175 -28.27 24.47 16.78
C GLY A 175 -29.65 23.85 16.91
N MET A 176 -30.35 23.70 15.79
CA MET A 176 -31.56 22.89 15.70
C MET A 176 -31.18 21.44 16.08
N HIS A 177 -31.47 21.05 17.32
CA HIS A 177 -31.45 19.64 17.71
C HIS A 177 -32.58 18.97 16.91
N THR A 178 -32.17 18.05 16.04
CA THR A 178 -33.09 17.09 15.45
C THR A 178 -33.10 15.89 16.39
N ASP A 179 -34.26 15.66 17.00
CA ASP A 179 -34.58 14.44 17.73
C ASP A 179 -34.40 13.18 16.86
#